data_AF-A0A496AE65-F1
#
_entry.id   AF-A0A496AE65-F1
#
_cell.length_a   1.000
_cell.length_b   1.000
_cell.length_c   1.000
_cell.angle_alpha   90.00
_cell.angle_beta   90.00
_cell.angle_gamma   90.00
#
_symmetry.space_group_name_H-M   'P 1'
#
loop_
_entity.id
_entity.type
_entity.pdbx_description
1 polymer ?
#
loop_
_entity_poly.entity_id
_entity_poly.type
_entity_poly.pdbx_seq_one_letter_code
_entity_poly.pdbx_strand_id
1 'polypeptide(L)'
;MLCLTVILTVYILFFSIQLTATAQSVNIPEPVPPPDAVRKTFNLDPFYEQWIDIEGLPVVASAKVDPYALKEAAWLIRQMIGHRQDVLHALAKNNVRFAVMAHSELTTQIPEHSDLQPDYYWDRRARGLGSTPARPAVSCGEENLLNYSGDPYSTENILVHEFAHAIHQMGLNTVDPDFDDRLKVLYDAAVEKGLWKDTYAITNKAEYWAEGTQSWFDTNRANDDQHNHVDTRDKLKEYDPALAALLTEVYGDMDWRYTQAVTRLSLLHLQGFKPEASPKFEWPAELIELTAFYQQLKDPNSDGGDRWIDLEGHDPSLLPNLRSGNSQTETAIIFVNLTEAEIAYYWVDGAGKERHYGKVAAADFVNQHTYAGHIWLVKDADDSNLAVFRAEEKTGRALVSAD
;
A
#
# COMPACT_ATOMS: atom_id res chain seq x y z
N MET A 1 -11.80 25.76 88.38
CA MET A 1 -12.67 25.97 87.21
C MET A 1 -11.99 26.93 86.24
N LEU A 2 -11.34 26.41 85.21
CA LEU A 2 -11.54 26.73 83.79
C LEU A 2 -10.38 26.08 82.99
N CYS A 3 -10.71 25.05 82.23
CA CYS A 3 -9.86 24.49 81.17
C CYS A 3 -9.74 25.51 80.04
N LEU A 4 -8.54 25.70 79.48
CA LEU A 4 -8.38 26.22 78.13
C LEU A 4 -7.74 25.15 77.26
N THR A 5 -8.56 24.59 76.39
CA THR A 5 -8.24 23.62 75.35
C THR A 5 -7.56 24.37 74.19
N VAL A 6 -6.35 23.94 73.81
CA VAL A 6 -5.66 24.46 72.62
C VAL A 6 -6.19 23.70 71.40
N ILE A 7 -6.92 24.40 70.52
CA ILE A 7 -7.37 23.86 69.22
C ILE A 7 -6.27 24.14 68.21
N LEU A 8 -5.65 23.07 67.70
CA LEU A 8 -4.68 23.14 66.60
C LEU A 8 -5.44 23.07 65.27
N THR A 9 -5.62 24.21 64.60
CA THR A 9 -6.25 24.27 63.28
C THR A 9 -5.23 23.95 62.20
N VAL A 10 -5.33 22.76 61.60
CA VAL A 10 -4.51 22.36 60.45
C VAL A 10 -5.12 22.97 59.18
N TYR A 11 -4.40 23.89 58.54
CA TYR A 11 -4.74 24.37 57.21
C TYR A 11 -4.21 23.39 56.17
N ILE A 12 -5.09 22.55 55.61
CA ILE A 12 -4.78 21.77 54.41
C ILE A 12 -4.95 22.71 53.21
N LEU A 13 -3.83 23.17 52.64
CA LEU A 13 -3.81 23.81 51.33
C LEU A 13 -4.16 22.75 50.28
N PHE A 14 -5.42 22.75 49.82
CA PHE A 14 -5.79 22.09 48.57
C PHE A 14 -5.19 22.91 47.42
N PHE A 15 -4.02 22.51 46.94
CA PHE A 15 -3.58 22.88 45.61
C PHE A 15 -4.44 22.11 44.62
N SER A 16 -5.51 22.74 44.14
CA SER A 16 -6.22 22.31 42.94
C SER A 16 -5.26 22.48 41.77
N ILE A 17 -4.47 21.46 41.46
CA ILE A 17 -3.78 21.38 40.17
C ILE A 17 -4.89 21.16 39.15
N GLN A 18 -5.37 22.24 38.53
CA GLN A 18 -6.11 22.11 37.29
C GLN A 18 -5.12 21.55 36.26
N LEU A 19 -5.22 20.24 35.97
CA LEU A 19 -4.71 19.72 34.71
C LEU A 19 -5.57 20.31 33.61
N THR A 20 -5.25 21.52 33.16
CA THR A 20 -5.60 21.93 31.82
C THR A 20 -4.55 21.32 30.91
N ALA A 21 -4.77 20.08 30.50
CA ALA A 21 -4.21 19.60 29.24
C ALA A 21 -4.91 20.39 28.13
N THR A 22 -4.48 21.63 27.91
CA THR A 22 -4.75 22.31 26.65
C THR A 22 -4.05 21.48 25.60
N ALA A 23 -4.79 20.67 24.84
CA ALA A 23 -4.33 20.17 23.56
C ALA A 23 -3.76 21.38 22.82
N GLN A 24 -2.44 21.49 22.76
CA GLN A 24 -1.77 22.58 22.10
C GLN A 24 -2.27 22.51 20.66
N SER A 25 -3.04 23.51 20.24
CA SER A 25 -3.61 23.55 18.90
C SER A 25 -2.44 23.52 17.92
N VAL A 26 -2.21 22.36 17.30
CA VAL A 26 -1.13 22.18 16.32
C VAL A 26 -1.46 23.06 15.14
N ASN A 27 -0.72 24.15 14.97
CA ASN A 27 -0.88 25.03 13.82
C ASN A 27 -0.24 24.35 12.60
N ILE A 28 -1.06 24.01 11.61
CA ILE A 28 -0.61 23.47 10.33
C ILE A 28 -0.59 24.63 9.32
N PRO A 29 0.56 24.96 8.72
CA PRO A 29 0.62 26.05 7.76
C PRO A 29 -0.16 25.74 6.48
N GLU A 30 -0.44 26.79 5.70
CA GLU A 30 -0.89 26.60 4.32
C GLU A 30 0.20 25.90 3.49
N PRO A 31 -0.16 24.95 2.61
CA PRO A 31 0.79 24.40 1.66
C PRO A 31 1.39 25.49 0.77
N VAL A 32 2.69 25.39 0.51
CA VAL A 32 3.42 26.25 -0.43
C VAL A 32 4.22 25.39 -1.40
N PRO A 33 4.67 25.90 -2.56
CA PRO A 33 5.57 25.14 -3.41
C PRO A 33 6.85 24.73 -2.67
N PRO A 34 7.35 23.50 -2.85
CA PRO A 34 8.60 23.07 -2.23
C PRO A 34 9.76 24.02 -2.61
N PRO A 35 10.46 24.61 -1.63
CA PRO A 35 11.63 25.46 -1.90
C PRO A 35 12.75 24.69 -2.63
N ASP A 36 13.57 25.38 -3.43
CA ASP A 36 14.68 24.76 -4.18
C ASP A 36 15.63 23.94 -3.29
N ALA A 37 15.89 24.43 -2.08
CA ALA A 37 16.72 23.72 -1.10
C ALA A 37 16.11 22.37 -0.69
N VAL A 38 14.79 22.31 -0.49
CA VAL A 38 14.07 21.08 -0.16
C VAL A 38 14.04 20.15 -1.36
N ARG A 39 13.72 20.67 -2.56
CA ARG A 39 13.77 19.88 -3.80
C ARG A 39 15.12 19.23 -4.01
N LYS A 40 16.21 19.99 -3.85
CA LYS A 40 17.56 19.48 -3.99
C LYS A 40 17.92 18.46 -2.91
N THR A 41 17.52 18.70 -1.67
CA THR A 41 17.85 17.81 -0.53
C THR A 41 17.19 16.45 -0.68
N PHE A 42 15.92 16.43 -1.09
CA PHE A 42 15.12 15.21 -1.18
C PHE A 42 15.02 14.63 -2.61
N ASN A 43 15.67 15.28 -3.57
CA ASN A 43 15.54 15.00 -5.00
C ASN A 43 14.07 14.94 -5.45
N LEU A 44 13.27 15.93 -5.03
CA LEU A 44 11.84 15.96 -5.33
C LEU A 44 11.60 16.27 -6.80
N ASP A 45 10.78 15.44 -7.44
CA ASP A 45 10.31 15.65 -8.81
C ASP A 45 9.52 16.97 -8.94
N PRO A 46 9.58 17.68 -10.09
CA PRO A 46 8.75 18.84 -10.38
C PRO A 46 7.24 18.59 -10.23
N PHE A 47 6.78 17.33 -10.33
CA PHE A 47 5.42 16.88 -10.03
C PHE A 47 4.90 17.44 -8.70
N TYR A 48 5.75 17.53 -7.68
CA TYR A 48 5.36 18.08 -6.39
C TYR A 48 5.31 19.62 -6.44
N GLU A 49 4.12 20.18 -6.31
CA GLU A 49 3.84 21.62 -6.36
C GLU A 49 3.30 22.18 -5.03
N GLN A 50 3.00 21.29 -4.08
CA GLN A 50 2.57 21.64 -2.73
C GLN A 50 3.46 20.94 -1.70
N TRP A 51 3.75 21.62 -0.60
CA TRP A 51 4.61 21.14 0.47
C TRP A 51 4.27 21.76 1.84
N ILE A 52 4.36 20.93 2.88
CA ILE A 52 4.38 21.31 4.29
C ILE A 52 5.59 20.63 4.95
N ASP A 53 6.31 21.38 5.79
CA ASP A 53 7.37 20.84 6.64
C ASP A 53 6.81 20.30 7.97
N ILE A 54 7.17 19.07 8.32
CA ILE A 54 6.88 18.47 9.61
C ILE A 54 8.19 18.10 10.30
N GLU A 55 8.81 19.10 10.94
CA GLU A 55 10.08 18.94 11.66
C GLU A 55 11.16 18.30 10.76
N GLY A 56 11.29 18.81 9.52
CA GLY A 56 12.21 18.31 8.51
C GLY A 56 11.67 17.18 7.63
N LEU A 57 10.56 16.51 7.99
CA LEU A 57 9.89 15.54 7.12
C LEU A 57 9.03 16.29 6.08
N PRO A 58 9.27 16.12 4.76
CA PRO A 58 8.44 16.72 3.74
C PRO A 58 7.10 15.98 3.61
N VAL A 59 5.99 16.72 3.72
CA VAL A 59 4.68 16.29 3.23
C VAL A 59 4.45 17.01 1.90
N VAL A 60 4.29 16.27 0.81
CA VAL A 60 4.32 16.80 -0.57
C VAL A 60 3.12 16.31 -1.38
N ALA A 61 2.73 17.06 -2.40
CA ALA A 61 1.70 16.66 -3.35
C ALA A 61 1.79 17.43 -4.66
N SER A 62 1.07 16.97 -5.68
CA SER A 62 0.86 17.73 -6.92
C SER A 62 -0.09 18.91 -6.71
N ALA A 63 -0.21 19.79 -7.71
CA ALA A 63 -1.18 20.88 -7.68
C ALA A 63 -2.65 20.42 -7.75
N LYS A 64 -2.93 19.14 -8.05
CA LYS A 64 -4.29 18.60 -8.16
C LYS A 64 -4.92 18.27 -6.80
N VAL A 65 -4.09 18.01 -5.80
CA VAL A 65 -4.54 17.61 -4.46
C VAL A 65 -5.17 18.79 -3.74
N ASP A 66 -6.28 18.54 -3.04
CA ASP A 66 -6.90 19.52 -2.16
C ASP A 66 -5.90 19.90 -1.03
N PRO A 67 -5.57 21.19 -0.85
CA PRO A 67 -4.69 21.65 0.23
C PRO A 67 -5.09 21.15 1.62
N TYR A 68 -6.39 20.91 1.89
CA TYR A 68 -6.86 20.36 3.16
C TYR A 68 -6.37 18.92 3.38
N ALA A 69 -6.15 18.13 2.32
CA ALA A 69 -5.63 16.77 2.45
C ALA A 69 -4.17 16.77 2.92
N LEU A 70 -3.33 17.68 2.41
CA LEU A 70 -1.94 17.83 2.89
C LEU A 70 -1.91 18.28 4.34
N LYS A 71 -2.79 19.22 4.69
CA LYS A 71 -2.91 19.69 6.07
C LYS A 71 -3.36 18.59 7.01
N GLU A 72 -4.31 17.76 6.59
CA GLU A 72 -4.79 16.61 7.34
C GLU A 72 -3.68 15.57 7.52
N ALA A 73 -2.93 15.24 6.47
CA ALA A 73 -1.77 14.35 6.56
C ALA A 73 -0.72 14.87 7.56
N ALA A 74 -0.35 16.15 7.42
CA ALA A 74 0.56 16.84 8.34
C ALA A 74 0.07 16.80 9.80
N TRP A 75 -1.23 17.00 10.02
CA TRP A 75 -1.84 16.95 11.34
C TRP A 75 -1.79 15.54 11.92
N LEU A 76 -2.19 14.52 11.15
CA LEU A 76 -2.17 13.11 11.58
C LEU A 76 -0.76 12.63 11.92
N ILE A 77 0.24 12.93 11.09
CA ILE A 77 1.64 12.60 11.36
C ILE A 77 2.09 13.20 12.70
N ARG A 78 1.74 14.46 12.98
CA ARG A 78 2.07 15.10 14.27
C ARG A 78 1.32 14.47 15.44
N GLN A 79 0.06 14.06 15.27
CA GLN A 79 -0.67 13.33 16.32
C GLN A 79 -0.06 11.96 16.60
N MET A 80 0.39 11.25 15.57
CA MET A 80 1.01 9.94 15.72
C MET A 80 2.37 10.02 16.43
N ILE A 81 3.26 10.89 15.97
CA ILE A 81 4.69 10.80 16.34
C ILE A 81 5.38 12.16 16.55
N GLY A 82 4.63 13.26 16.66
CA GLY A 82 5.19 14.62 16.75
C GLY A 82 6.07 14.86 17.99
N HIS A 83 5.89 14.10 19.08
CA HIS A 83 6.74 14.14 20.27
C HIS A 83 8.09 13.43 20.09
N ARG A 84 8.23 12.60 19.05
CA ARG A 84 9.46 11.86 18.70
C ARG A 84 10.13 12.49 17.48
N GLN A 85 10.61 13.72 17.66
CA GLN A 85 11.35 14.45 16.61
C GLN A 85 12.60 13.70 16.14
N ASP A 86 13.21 12.87 17.00
CA ASP A 86 14.31 11.98 16.63
C ASP A 86 13.92 11.01 15.49
N VAL A 87 12.70 10.45 15.55
CA VAL A 87 12.16 9.57 14.51
C VAL A 87 11.84 10.36 13.22
N LEU A 88 11.23 11.53 13.33
CA LEU A 88 10.96 12.40 12.17
C LEU A 88 12.24 12.83 11.46
N HIS A 89 13.27 13.22 12.21
CA HIS A 89 14.58 13.55 11.65
C HIS A 89 15.27 12.34 11.02
N ALA A 90 15.10 11.13 11.58
CA ALA A 90 15.64 9.91 11.00
C ALA A 90 14.95 9.56 9.67
N LEU A 91 13.62 9.67 9.61
CA LEU A 91 12.86 9.53 8.36
C LEU A 91 13.37 10.51 7.30
N ALA A 92 13.47 11.80 7.64
CA ALA A 92 13.99 12.82 6.73
C ALA A 92 15.43 12.52 6.26
N LYS A 93 16.31 12.11 7.19
CA LYS A 93 17.70 11.72 6.88
C LYS A 93 17.77 10.52 5.93
N ASN A 94 16.82 9.60 6.05
CA ASN A 94 16.67 8.45 5.15
C ASN A 94 15.88 8.79 3.87
N ASN A 95 15.81 10.08 3.54
CA ASN A 95 15.18 10.63 2.33
C ASN A 95 13.67 10.39 2.24
N VAL A 96 13.01 10.08 3.37
CA VAL A 96 11.57 9.82 3.37
C VAL A 96 10.80 11.11 3.11
N ARG A 97 9.74 11.01 2.30
CA ARG A 97 8.65 12.00 2.22
C ARG A 97 7.30 11.32 2.30
N PHE A 98 6.29 12.06 2.74
CA PHE A 98 4.89 11.65 2.68
C PHE A 98 4.21 12.33 1.48
N ALA A 99 3.84 11.56 0.48
CA ALA A 99 3.18 12.02 -0.74
C ALA A 99 1.66 11.85 -0.64
N VAL A 100 0.91 12.95 -0.75
CA VAL A 100 -0.54 12.88 -0.92
C VAL A 100 -0.85 12.76 -2.41
N MET A 101 -1.67 11.78 -2.75
CA MET A 101 -2.09 11.47 -4.10
C MET A 101 -3.51 11.98 -4.33
N ALA A 102 -3.76 12.71 -5.42
CA ALA A 102 -5.11 13.18 -5.72
C ALA A 102 -6.05 12.01 -6.00
N HIS A 103 -7.34 12.23 -5.80
CA HIS A 103 -8.39 11.24 -6.06
C HIS A 103 -8.45 10.85 -7.56
N SER A 104 -7.83 11.65 -8.42
CA SER A 104 -7.74 11.48 -9.88
C SER A 104 -6.33 11.09 -10.36
N GLU A 105 -5.40 10.87 -9.45
CA GLU A 105 -4.06 10.37 -9.73
C GLU A 105 -3.96 8.88 -9.38
N LEU A 106 -3.05 8.15 -10.00
CA LEU A 106 -2.82 6.72 -9.76
C LEU A 106 -1.51 6.47 -9.02
N THR A 107 -1.37 5.31 -8.40
CA THR A 107 -0.22 4.96 -7.55
C THR A 107 1.10 5.12 -8.28
N THR A 108 1.20 4.66 -9.54
CA THR A 108 2.40 4.75 -10.37
C THR A 108 2.64 6.16 -10.94
N GLN A 109 1.70 7.09 -10.76
CA GLN A 109 1.90 8.50 -11.12
C GLN A 109 2.61 9.28 -10.00
N ILE A 110 2.72 8.72 -8.80
CA ILE A 110 3.65 9.21 -7.79
C ILE A 110 5.08 8.93 -8.29
N PRO A 111 5.95 9.95 -8.39
CA PRO A 111 7.26 9.83 -9.02
C PRO A 111 8.08 8.64 -8.51
N GLU A 112 8.06 8.38 -7.20
CA GLU A 112 8.86 7.32 -6.58
C GLU A 112 8.27 5.92 -6.71
N HIS A 113 7.07 5.80 -7.28
CA HIS A 113 6.39 4.54 -7.60
C HIS A 113 6.27 4.30 -9.11
N SER A 114 6.81 5.19 -9.94
CA SER A 114 6.67 5.17 -11.40
C SER A 114 7.30 3.96 -12.10
N ASP A 115 8.19 3.25 -11.41
CA ASP A 115 8.85 2.04 -11.90
C ASP A 115 8.13 0.75 -11.47
N LEU A 116 7.04 0.84 -10.70
CA LEU A 116 6.26 -0.32 -10.30
C LEU A 116 5.56 -0.91 -11.52
N GLN A 117 5.76 -2.22 -11.71
CA GLN A 117 5.19 -2.97 -12.82
C GLN A 117 4.49 -4.23 -12.33
N PRO A 118 3.44 -4.67 -13.03
CA PRO A 118 2.80 -3.91 -14.09
C PRO A 118 1.93 -2.78 -13.51
N ASP A 119 1.93 -1.62 -14.17
CA ASP A 119 1.35 -0.38 -13.65
C ASP A 119 -0.12 -0.50 -13.20
N TYR A 120 -0.99 -1.05 -14.05
CA TYR A 120 -2.42 -1.19 -13.77
C TYR A 120 -2.71 -2.01 -12.50
N TYR A 121 -1.84 -2.97 -12.15
CA TYR A 121 -2.01 -3.76 -10.94
C TYR A 121 -1.83 -2.88 -9.72
N TRP A 122 -0.73 -2.13 -9.68
CA TRP A 122 -0.43 -1.20 -8.58
C TRP A 122 -1.42 -0.05 -8.51
N ASP A 123 -1.79 0.49 -9.66
CA ASP A 123 -2.76 1.57 -9.78
C ASP A 123 -4.14 1.15 -9.28
N ARG A 124 -4.56 -0.09 -9.52
CA ARG A 124 -5.85 -0.59 -9.05
C ARG A 124 -5.81 -1.10 -7.61
N ARG A 125 -4.69 -1.70 -7.20
CA ARG A 125 -4.55 -2.38 -5.91
C ARG A 125 -4.40 -1.42 -4.74
N ALA A 126 -3.76 -0.28 -4.95
CA ALA A 126 -3.27 0.55 -3.87
C ALA A 126 -3.79 1.98 -3.98
N ARG A 127 -4.11 2.56 -2.83
CA ARG A 127 -4.24 4.02 -2.63
C ARG A 127 -3.28 4.56 -1.57
N GLY A 128 -2.33 3.73 -1.15
CA GLY A 128 -1.19 4.08 -0.33
C GLY A 128 -0.15 2.98 -0.40
N LEU A 129 1.10 3.34 -0.14
CA LEU A 129 2.24 2.43 -0.05
C LEU A 129 3.23 2.97 0.98
N GLY A 130 3.84 2.07 1.74
CA GLY A 130 4.94 2.38 2.65
C GLY A 130 6.25 2.66 1.92
N SER A 131 7.14 3.39 2.59
CA SER A 131 8.45 3.76 2.04
C SER A 131 9.48 2.63 2.16
N THR A 132 10.40 2.56 1.20
CA THR A 132 11.60 1.71 1.25
C THR A 132 12.87 2.54 0.99
N PRO A 133 14.09 2.03 1.22
CA PRO A 133 15.31 2.75 0.83
C PRO A 133 15.39 3.07 -0.67
N ALA A 134 14.82 2.20 -1.52
CA ALA A 134 14.80 2.40 -2.98
C ALA A 134 13.69 3.36 -3.42
N ARG A 135 12.54 3.32 -2.74
CA ARG A 135 11.38 4.20 -2.97
C ARG A 135 11.01 4.88 -1.67
N PRO A 136 11.73 5.93 -1.23
CA PRO A 136 11.52 6.50 0.11
C PRO A 136 10.27 7.39 0.19
N ALA A 137 9.16 7.04 -0.47
CA ALA A 137 7.90 7.75 -0.38
C ALA A 137 6.89 6.88 0.36
N VAL A 138 6.23 7.46 1.35
CA VAL A 138 4.94 6.95 1.84
C VAL A 138 3.88 7.64 1.01
N SER A 139 2.84 6.94 0.56
CA SER A 139 1.71 7.59 -0.12
C SER A 139 0.37 7.32 0.53
N CYS A 140 -0.58 8.25 0.35
CA CYS A 140 -1.98 8.09 0.71
C CYS A 140 -2.86 8.94 -0.21
N GLY A 141 -3.98 8.39 -0.66
CA GLY A 141 -5.00 9.10 -1.42
C GLY A 141 -5.71 10.16 -0.57
N GLU A 142 -5.98 11.32 -1.15
CA GLU A 142 -6.73 12.38 -0.49
C GLU A 142 -8.17 11.98 -0.17
N GLU A 143 -8.75 11.06 -0.95
CA GLU A 143 -10.09 10.52 -0.69
C GLU A 143 -10.17 9.81 0.66
N ASN A 144 -9.08 9.18 1.11
CA ASN A 144 -9.00 8.54 2.41
C ASN A 144 -8.75 9.55 3.54
N LEU A 145 -7.89 10.55 3.30
CA LEU A 145 -7.58 11.60 4.29
C LEU A 145 -8.80 12.46 4.60
N LEU A 146 -9.56 12.85 3.57
CA LEU A 146 -10.70 13.76 3.69
C LEU A 146 -12.06 13.06 3.69
N ASN A 147 -12.07 11.72 3.67
CA ASN A 147 -13.26 10.87 3.70
C ASN A 147 -14.24 11.18 2.55
N TYR A 148 -13.73 11.26 1.33
CA TYR A 148 -14.57 11.44 0.14
C TYR A 148 -15.47 10.23 -0.08
N SER A 149 -16.64 10.46 -0.67
CA SER A 149 -17.50 9.36 -1.10
C SER A 149 -16.80 8.52 -2.16
N GLY A 150 -16.95 7.19 -2.10
CA GLY A 150 -16.32 6.27 -3.03
C GLY A 150 -14.90 5.81 -2.66
N ASP A 151 -14.32 6.33 -1.57
CA ASP A 151 -13.02 5.84 -1.07
C ASP A 151 -13.06 4.31 -0.84
N PRO A 152 -12.21 3.53 -1.55
CA PRO A 152 -12.16 2.08 -1.41
C PRO A 152 -11.71 1.62 -0.01
N TYR A 153 -11.12 2.49 0.80
CA TYR A 153 -10.62 2.20 2.15
C TYR A 153 -11.31 3.04 3.23
N SER A 154 -12.57 3.46 3.01
CA SER A 154 -13.31 4.38 3.89
C SER A 154 -13.53 3.92 5.35
N THR A 155 -13.26 2.65 5.65
CA THR A 155 -13.39 2.04 6.99
C THR A 155 -12.10 2.06 7.80
N GLU A 156 -11.01 2.60 7.24
CA GLU A 156 -9.71 2.71 7.88
C GLU A 156 -8.98 3.99 7.44
N ASN A 157 -7.80 4.23 8.00
CA ASN A 157 -6.94 5.33 7.59
C ASN A 157 -5.60 4.78 7.07
N ILE A 158 -5.41 4.88 5.77
CA ILE A 158 -4.25 4.35 5.05
C ILE A 158 -2.97 5.07 5.46
N LEU A 159 -3.02 6.38 5.74
CA LEU A 159 -1.87 7.10 6.27
C LEU A 159 -1.37 6.46 7.57
N VAL A 160 -2.25 6.13 8.51
CA VAL A 160 -1.83 5.53 9.79
C VAL A 160 -1.10 4.20 9.57
N HIS A 161 -1.59 3.37 8.66
CA HIS A 161 -0.97 2.08 8.32
C HIS A 161 0.39 2.27 7.64
N GLU A 162 0.41 2.98 6.50
CA GLU A 162 1.60 3.09 5.65
C GLU A 162 2.71 3.91 6.32
N PHE A 163 2.32 4.91 7.13
CA PHE A 163 3.28 5.67 7.91
C PHE A 163 3.82 4.87 9.11
N ALA A 164 3.06 3.90 9.65
CA ALA A 164 3.59 2.98 10.66
C ALA A 164 4.75 2.14 10.10
N HIS A 165 4.63 1.64 8.87
CA HIS A 165 5.75 0.96 8.19
C HIS A 165 6.97 1.86 8.07
N ALA A 166 6.79 3.12 7.64
CA ALA A 166 7.90 4.07 7.53
C ALA A 166 8.53 4.36 8.90
N ILE A 167 7.72 4.63 9.92
CA ILE A 167 8.18 4.84 11.31
C ILE A 167 9.03 3.66 11.75
N HIS A 168 8.59 2.41 11.52
CA HIS A 168 9.36 1.22 11.88
C HIS A 168 10.65 1.11 11.07
N GLN A 169 10.53 0.95 9.75
CA GLN A 169 11.62 0.50 8.89
C GLN A 169 12.64 1.59 8.58
N MET A 170 12.17 2.84 8.43
CA MET A 170 12.96 3.99 7.99
C MET A 170 13.20 5.01 9.10
N GLY A 171 12.52 4.91 10.25
CA GLY A 171 12.68 5.80 11.40
C GLY A 171 13.35 5.10 12.59
N LEU A 172 12.59 4.26 13.30
CA LEU A 172 12.97 3.59 14.53
C LEU A 172 14.21 2.73 14.36
N ASN A 173 14.32 1.94 13.29
CA ASN A 173 15.53 1.14 13.04
C ASN A 173 16.82 1.98 12.90
N THR A 174 16.71 3.29 12.67
CA THR A 174 17.86 4.21 12.64
C THR A 174 18.20 4.78 14.03
N VAL A 175 17.21 5.02 14.89
CA VAL A 175 17.41 5.66 16.20
C VAL A 175 17.44 4.67 17.37
N ASP A 176 16.92 3.46 17.14
CA ASP A 176 16.76 2.36 18.08
C ASP A 176 17.09 1.04 17.35
N PRO A 177 18.38 0.69 17.22
CA PRO A 177 18.82 -0.43 16.39
C PRO A 177 18.27 -1.80 16.81
N ASP A 178 17.86 -1.95 18.08
CA ASP A 178 17.33 -3.21 18.62
C ASP A 178 15.79 -3.27 18.52
N PHE A 179 15.12 -2.22 18.01
CA PHE A 179 13.67 -2.18 17.88
C PHE A 179 13.13 -3.34 17.03
N ASP A 180 13.77 -3.62 15.89
CA ASP A 180 13.33 -4.64 14.94
C ASP A 180 13.39 -6.06 15.51
N ASP A 181 14.37 -6.32 16.37
CA ASP A 181 14.54 -7.58 17.10
C ASP A 181 13.50 -7.73 18.20
N ARG A 182 13.23 -6.66 18.96
CA ARG A 182 12.16 -6.66 19.97
C ARG A 182 10.79 -6.91 19.32
N LEU A 183 10.49 -6.22 18.22
CA LEU A 183 9.26 -6.45 17.48
C LEU A 183 9.17 -7.89 16.95
N LYS A 184 10.29 -8.47 16.51
CA LYS A 184 10.34 -9.87 16.06
C LYS A 184 9.98 -10.84 17.18
N VAL A 185 10.54 -10.64 18.37
CA VAL A 185 10.23 -11.48 19.54
C VAL A 185 8.73 -11.42 19.87
N LEU A 186 8.12 -10.25 19.79
CA LEU A 186 6.68 -10.10 20.04
C LEU A 186 5.83 -10.78 18.96
N TYR A 187 6.18 -10.60 17.68
CA TYR A 187 5.52 -11.26 16.56
C TYR A 187 5.57 -12.79 16.69
N ASP A 188 6.76 -13.35 16.92
CA ASP A 188 6.93 -14.80 17.07
C ASP A 188 6.10 -15.34 18.26
N ALA A 189 6.05 -14.61 19.37
CA ALA A 189 5.23 -14.96 20.53
C ALA A 189 3.71 -14.84 20.26
N ALA A 190 3.28 -13.86 19.45
CA ALA A 190 1.89 -13.72 19.04
C ALA A 190 1.46 -14.90 18.15
N VAL A 191 2.31 -15.30 17.19
CA VAL A 191 2.12 -16.49 16.36
C VAL A 191 1.99 -17.75 17.23
N GLU A 192 2.91 -17.97 18.17
CA GLU A 192 2.88 -19.15 19.05
C GLU A 192 1.61 -19.23 19.90
N LYS A 193 1.08 -18.08 20.35
CA LYS A 193 -0.17 -17.98 21.11
C LYS A 193 -1.42 -18.06 20.24
N GLY A 194 -1.28 -18.07 18.91
CA GLY A 194 -2.40 -18.01 17.97
C GLY A 194 -3.15 -16.66 18.00
N LEU A 195 -2.49 -15.59 18.47
CA LEU A 195 -3.02 -14.24 18.34
C LEU A 195 -3.01 -13.85 16.85
N TRP A 196 -3.97 -13.03 16.44
CA TRP A 196 -4.09 -12.54 15.06
C TRP A 196 -4.20 -13.64 14.00
N LYS A 197 -4.51 -14.87 14.42
CA LYS A 197 -4.64 -16.01 13.50
C LYS A 197 -5.66 -15.71 12.41
N ASP A 198 -5.31 -16.06 11.18
CA ASP A 198 -6.14 -15.88 9.98
C ASP A 198 -6.48 -14.40 9.70
N THR A 199 -5.67 -13.45 10.18
CA THR A 199 -5.80 -12.02 9.89
C THR A 199 -4.60 -11.49 9.10
N TYR A 200 -4.76 -10.33 8.48
CA TYR A 200 -3.70 -9.67 7.73
C TYR A 200 -2.48 -9.33 8.61
N ALA A 201 -2.72 -8.96 9.88
CA ALA A 201 -1.69 -8.62 10.85
C ALA A 201 -0.64 -9.73 11.06
N ILE A 202 -0.99 -11.02 10.89
CA ILE A 202 -0.03 -12.11 11.10
C ILE A 202 0.74 -12.51 9.83
N THR A 203 0.44 -11.89 8.69
CA THR A 203 1.11 -12.18 7.40
C THR A 203 2.61 -12.03 7.50
N ASN A 204 3.09 -10.96 8.16
CA ASN A 204 4.49 -10.76 8.49
C ASN A 204 4.63 -9.77 9.66
N LYS A 205 5.87 -9.59 10.14
CA LYS A 205 6.19 -8.70 11.27
C LYS A 205 5.86 -7.22 11.02
N ALA A 206 5.99 -6.75 9.78
CA ALA A 206 5.70 -5.36 9.44
C ALA A 206 4.19 -5.09 9.46
N GLU A 207 3.35 -6.01 8.96
CA GLU A 207 1.89 -5.91 9.07
C GLU A 207 1.45 -5.96 10.54
N TYR A 208 2.03 -6.86 11.34
CA TYR A 208 1.73 -6.95 12.77
C TYR A 208 1.92 -5.61 13.49
N TRP A 209 2.97 -4.87 13.12
CA TRP A 209 3.21 -3.52 13.62
C TRP A 209 2.22 -2.49 13.08
N ALA A 210 1.94 -2.50 11.78
CA ALA A 210 1.07 -1.52 11.13
C ALA A 210 -0.40 -1.66 11.55
N GLU A 211 -0.92 -2.90 11.56
CA GLU A 211 -2.25 -3.25 12.02
C GLU A 211 -2.43 -2.94 13.52
N GLY A 212 -1.43 -3.30 14.34
CA GLY A 212 -1.40 -2.92 15.75
C GLY A 212 -1.39 -1.41 15.95
N THR A 213 -0.70 -0.66 15.09
CA THR A 213 -0.70 0.80 15.10
C THR A 213 -2.08 1.36 14.73
N GLN A 214 -2.75 0.81 13.72
CA GLN A 214 -4.12 1.21 13.39
C GLN A 214 -5.06 0.94 14.56
N SER A 215 -4.95 -0.21 15.24
CA SER A 215 -5.75 -0.49 16.44
C SER A 215 -5.39 0.47 17.58
N TRP A 216 -4.11 0.83 17.74
CA TRP A 216 -3.66 1.81 18.74
C TRP A 216 -4.29 3.18 18.57
N PHE A 217 -4.61 3.57 17.33
CA PHE A 217 -5.25 4.84 17.02
C PHE A 217 -6.75 4.71 16.70
N ASP A 218 -7.38 3.57 16.97
CA ASP A 218 -8.80 3.28 16.74
C ASP A 218 -9.24 3.47 15.26
N THR A 219 -8.39 3.06 14.32
CA THR A 219 -8.65 3.14 12.89
C THR A 219 -8.49 1.81 12.15
N ASN A 220 -8.31 0.71 12.88
CA ASN A 220 -8.28 -0.61 12.25
C ASN A 220 -9.72 -1.09 11.97
N ARG A 221 -9.86 -1.96 10.97
CA ARG A 221 -11.10 -2.66 10.66
C ARG A 221 -11.32 -3.81 11.64
N ALA A 222 -12.56 -4.28 11.71
CA ALA A 222 -12.90 -5.43 12.54
C ALA A 222 -13.95 -6.35 11.94
N ASN A 223 -13.80 -7.65 12.26
CA ASN A 223 -14.73 -8.74 11.97
C ASN A 223 -15.05 -8.90 10.48
N ASP A 224 -14.02 -8.87 9.64
CA ASP A 224 -14.11 -9.17 8.21
C ASP A 224 -13.18 -10.33 7.83
N ASP A 225 -12.98 -10.54 6.53
CA ASP A 225 -12.17 -11.63 5.98
C ASP A 225 -10.67 -11.52 6.30
N GLN A 226 -10.21 -10.35 6.74
CA GLN A 226 -8.81 -10.04 6.99
C GLN A 226 -8.54 -9.52 8.41
N HIS A 227 -9.58 -9.15 9.17
CA HIS A 227 -9.44 -8.54 10.50
C HIS A 227 -10.30 -9.25 11.54
N ASN A 228 -9.74 -9.41 12.74
CA ASN A 228 -10.48 -9.95 13.89
C ASN A 228 -11.25 -8.83 14.64
N HIS A 229 -11.56 -9.00 15.92
CA HIS A 229 -12.36 -8.04 16.69
C HIS A 229 -11.55 -6.85 17.26
N VAL A 230 -10.22 -6.82 17.11
CA VAL A 230 -9.27 -5.94 17.83
C VAL A 230 -8.98 -4.66 17.03
N ASP A 231 -9.98 -3.80 16.92
CA ASP A 231 -9.94 -2.53 16.17
C ASP A 231 -9.55 -1.29 17.00
N THR A 232 -9.57 -1.38 18.33
CA THR A 232 -9.29 -0.24 19.23
C THR A 232 -8.14 -0.49 20.18
N ARG A 233 -7.58 0.59 20.73
CA ARG A 233 -6.47 0.55 21.69
C ARG A 233 -6.83 -0.26 22.92
N ASP A 234 -8.05 -0.10 23.42
CA ASP A 234 -8.49 -0.78 24.63
C ASP A 234 -8.59 -2.28 24.41
N LYS A 235 -9.16 -2.71 23.28
CA LYS A 235 -9.18 -4.13 22.89
C LYS A 235 -7.77 -4.67 22.68
N LEU A 236 -6.88 -3.88 22.07
CA LEU A 236 -5.50 -4.27 21.85
C LEU A 236 -4.74 -4.48 23.18
N LYS A 237 -4.93 -3.59 24.15
CA LYS A 237 -4.34 -3.73 25.50
C LYS A 237 -4.80 -5.01 26.21
N GLU A 238 -6.04 -5.43 25.99
CA GLU A 238 -6.58 -6.68 26.55
C GLU A 238 -6.09 -7.91 25.79
N TYR A 239 -6.12 -7.85 24.45
CA TYR A 239 -5.86 -8.99 23.56
C TYR A 239 -4.38 -9.29 23.37
N ASP A 240 -3.57 -8.28 23.08
CA ASP A 240 -2.12 -8.36 22.87
C ASP A 240 -1.39 -7.27 23.68
N PRO A 241 -1.33 -7.43 25.02
CA PRO A 241 -0.70 -6.47 25.91
C PRO A 241 0.79 -6.26 25.63
N ALA A 242 1.44 -7.22 24.96
CA ALA A 242 2.87 -7.14 24.65
C ALA A 242 3.10 -6.15 23.50
N LEU A 243 2.31 -6.25 22.42
CA LEU A 243 2.32 -5.25 21.35
C LEU A 243 1.89 -3.88 21.85
N ALA A 244 0.83 -3.83 22.67
CA ALA A 244 0.34 -2.59 23.27
C ALA A 244 1.44 -1.86 24.08
N ALA A 245 2.28 -2.60 24.81
CA ALA A 245 3.40 -2.02 25.54
C ALA A 245 4.47 -1.41 24.61
N LEU A 246 4.81 -2.09 23.51
CA LEU A 246 5.75 -1.56 22.52
C LEU A 246 5.19 -0.30 21.82
N LEU A 247 3.91 -0.30 21.48
CA LEU A 247 3.23 0.87 20.92
C LEU A 247 3.18 2.03 21.91
N THR A 248 3.00 1.75 23.21
CA THR A 248 3.08 2.78 24.27
C THR A 248 4.47 3.40 24.34
N GLU A 249 5.53 2.61 24.20
CA GLU A 249 6.92 3.10 24.20
C GLU A 249 7.16 4.10 23.04
N VAL A 250 6.62 3.81 21.86
CA VAL A 250 6.82 4.62 20.66
C VAL A 250 5.89 5.84 20.63
N TYR A 251 4.59 5.61 20.74
CA TYR A 251 3.56 6.63 20.54
C TYR A 251 3.12 7.33 21.84
N GLY A 252 3.44 6.75 23.00
CA GLY A 252 2.82 7.14 24.27
C GLY A 252 1.36 6.68 24.36
N ASP A 253 0.75 6.94 25.53
CA ASP A 253 -0.66 6.61 25.80
C ASP A 253 -1.53 7.87 25.91
N MET A 254 -1.36 8.78 24.95
CA MET A 254 -2.14 10.02 24.90
C MET A 254 -3.62 9.73 24.60
N ASP A 255 -4.52 10.60 25.07
CA ASP A 255 -5.97 10.45 24.89
C ASP A 255 -6.42 10.49 23.42
N TRP A 256 -5.61 11.04 22.52
CA TRP A 256 -5.98 11.15 21.11
C TRP A 256 -6.21 9.77 20.47
N ARG A 257 -7.29 9.70 19.68
CA ARG A 257 -7.68 8.61 18.80
C ARG A 257 -8.09 9.21 17.46
N TYR A 258 -7.86 8.46 16.38
CA TYR A 258 -8.30 8.87 15.07
C TYR A 258 -9.82 9.02 15.05
N THR A 259 -10.28 10.10 14.43
CA THR A 259 -11.65 10.23 13.95
C THR A 259 -11.61 10.82 12.55
N GLN A 260 -12.60 10.49 11.73
CA GLN A 260 -12.72 10.98 10.36
C GLN A 260 -12.66 12.52 10.30
N ALA A 261 -12.01 13.07 9.28
CA ALA A 261 -11.81 14.52 9.09
C ALA A 261 -13.15 15.29 9.11
N VAL A 262 -14.20 14.70 8.54
CA VAL A 262 -15.56 15.26 8.53
C VAL A 262 -16.16 15.47 9.92
N THR A 263 -15.63 14.81 10.96
CA THR A 263 -16.03 15.00 12.37
C THR A 263 -15.24 16.10 13.08
N ARG A 264 -14.19 16.62 12.44
CA ARG A 264 -13.20 17.54 13.01
C ARG A 264 -13.12 18.90 12.29
N LEU A 265 -14.17 19.30 11.57
CA LEU A 265 -14.21 20.56 10.78
C LEU A 265 -14.07 21.84 11.61
N SER A 266 -14.18 21.74 12.95
CA SER A 266 -13.90 22.86 13.87
C SER A 266 -12.41 23.06 14.16
N LEU A 267 -11.55 22.10 13.81
CA LEU A 267 -10.10 22.22 13.98
C LEU A 267 -9.52 23.16 12.92
N LEU A 268 -8.50 23.93 13.32
CA LEU A 268 -7.94 25.02 12.54
C LEU A 268 -7.49 24.60 11.13
N HIS A 269 -6.88 23.42 10.99
CA HIS A 269 -6.34 22.96 9.71
C HIS A 269 -7.42 22.50 8.72
N LEU A 270 -8.65 22.24 9.19
CA LEU A 270 -9.83 21.93 8.37
C LEU A 270 -10.83 23.09 8.32
N GLN A 271 -10.49 24.25 8.91
CA GLN A 271 -11.39 25.39 8.96
C GLN A 271 -11.69 25.87 7.54
N GLY A 272 -12.96 25.77 7.13
CA GLY A 272 -13.41 26.17 5.80
C GLY A 272 -13.46 25.04 4.77
N PHE A 273 -13.00 23.83 5.12
CA PHE A 273 -13.22 22.63 4.32
C PHE A 273 -14.71 22.31 4.26
N LYS A 274 -15.19 21.92 3.08
CA LYS A 274 -16.60 21.62 2.79
C LYS A 274 -16.71 20.20 2.23
N PRO A 275 -16.95 19.19 3.08
CA PRO A 275 -17.05 17.80 2.62
C PRO A 275 -18.08 17.60 1.50
N GLU A 276 -19.19 18.34 1.53
CA GLU A 276 -20.24 18.28 0.51
C GLU A 276 -19.81 18.78 -0.88
N ALA A 277 -18.72 19.54 -0.95
CA ALA A 277 -18.13 20.00 -2.21
C ALA A 277 -17.00 19.09 -2.71
N SER A 278 -16.67 18.03 -1.96
CA SER A 278 -15.61 17.11 -2.33
C SER A 278 -16.00 16.26 -3.54
N PRO A 279 -15.03 15.91 -4.40
CA PRO A 279 -15.27 14.97 -5.48
C PRO A 279 -15.61 13.58 -4.93
N LYS A 280 -16.23 12.76 -5.78
CA LYS A 280 -16.38 11.33 -5.53
C LYS A 280 -15.16 10.60 -6.11
N PHE A 281 -14.56 9.72 -5.33
CA PHE A 281 -13.54 8.81 -5.85
C PHE A 281 -14.19 7.75 -6.74
N GLU A 282 -13.66 7.58 -7.94
CA GLU A 282 -14.02 6.52 -8.87
C GLU A 282 -12.76 6.08 -9.61
N TRP A 283 -12.58 4.77 -9.74
CA TRP A 283 -11.51 4.22 -10.58
C TRP A 283 -11.74 4.63 -12.04
N PRO A 284 -10.69 5.04 -12.80
CA PRO A 284 -10.82 5.30 -14.23
C PRO A 284 -11.41 4.10 -14.97
N ALA A 285 -12.30 4.35 -15.93
CA ALA A 285 -13.00 3.29 -16.66
C ALA A 285 -12.00 2.36 -17.36
N GLU A 286 -10.95 2.92 -17.94
CA GLU A 286 -9.88 2.19 -18.61
C GLU A 286 -9.15 1.25 -17.65
N LEU A 287 -8.89 1.68 -16.40
CA LEU A 287 -8.26 0.85 -15.39
C LEU A 287 -9.18 -0.29 -14.94
N ILE A 288 -10.49 -0.03 -14.83
CA ILE A 288 -11.49 -1.06 -14.52
C ILE A 288 -11.50 -2.12 -15.62
N GLU A 289 -11.61 -1.69 -16.88
CA GLU A 289 -11.63 -2.58 -18.05
C GLU A 289 -10.35 -3.42 -18.14
N LEU A 290 -9.19 -2.78 -17.96
CA LEU A 290 -7.89 -3.44 -18.01
C LEU A 290 -7.75 -4.49 -16.90
N THR A 291 -8.10 -4.14 -15.66
CA THR A 291 -8.07 -5.09 -14.54
C THR A 291 -8.99 -6.29 -14.81
N ALA A 292 -10.22 -6.05 -15.27
CA ALA A 292 -11.18 -7.11 -15.55
C ALA A 292 -10.69 -8.02 -16.69
N PHE A 293 -10.12 -7.44 -17.74
CA PHE A 293 -9.53 -8.18 -18.85
C PHE A 293 -8.40 -9.09 -18.36
N TYR A 294 -7.52 -8.60 -17.49
CA TYR A 294 -6.35 -9.34 -17.01
C TYR A 294 -6.73 -10.48 -16.06
N GLN A 295 -7.73 -10.26 -15.21
CA GLN A 295 -8.26 -11.32 -14.35
C GLN A 295 -8.91 -12.43 -15.18
N GLN A 296 -9.67 -12.06 -16.22
CA GLN A 296 -10.22 -13.05 -17.15
C GLN A 296 -9.12 -13.82 -17.88
N LEU A 297 -8.03 -13.16 -18.32
CA LEU A 297 -6.91 -13.85 -18.96
C LEU A 297 -6.28 -14.92 -18.06
N LYS A 298 -6.16 -14.68 -16.75
CA LYS A 298 -5.52 -15.59 -15.80
C LYS A 298 -6.45 -16.68 -15.26
N ASP A 299 -7.77 -16.51 -15.33
CA ASP A 299 -8.74 -17.52 -14.92
C ASP A 299 -8.82 -18.66 -15.96
N PRO A 300 -8.41 -19.90 -15.63
CA PRO A 300 -8.48 -21.03 -16.55
C PRO A 300 -9.90 -21.36 -17.02
N ASN A 301 -10.93 -20.89 -16.30
CA ASN A 301 -12.34 -21.14 -16.62
C ASN A 301 -12.99 -20.00 -17.41
N SER A 302 -12.29 -18.87 -17.61
CA SER A 302 -12.83 -17.76 -18.38
C SER A 302 -12.74 -18.07 -19.87
N ASP A 303 -13.85 -17.97 -20.59
CA ASP A 303 -13.87 -18.13 -22.05
C ASP A 303 -13.46 -16.84 -22.80
N GLY A 304 -13.21 -15.74 -22.08
CA GLY A 304 -12.88 -14.44 -22.67
C GLY A 304 -13.97 -13.81 -23.53
N GLY A 305 -15.16 -14.40 -23.56
CA GLY A 305 -16.21 -14.07 -24.53
C GLY A 305 -15.70 -14.15 -25.98
N ASP A 306 -15.79 -13.03 -26.71
CA ASP A 306 -15.33 -12.95 -28.10
C ASP A 306 -13.87 -12.47 -28.26
N ARG A 307 -13.15 -12.22 -27.15
CA ARG A 307 -11.82 -11.59 -27.18
C ARG A 307 -10.70 -12.57 -27.51
N TRP A 308 -10.83 -13.83 -27.10
CA TRP A 308 -9.90 -14.90 -27.44
C TRP A 308 -10.63 -16.25 -27.52
N ILE A 309 -9.91 -17.26 -27.94
CA ILE A 309 -10.26 -18.68 -27.76
C ILE A 309 -9.14 -19.37 -26.99
N ASP A 310 -9.46 -20.39 -26.20
CA ASP A 310 -8.42 -21.20 -25.58
C ASP A 310 -7.80 -22.15 -26.58
N LEU A 311 -6.47 -22.09 -26.71
CA LEU A 311 -5.73 -23.00 -27.57
C LEU A 311 -5.48 -24.32 -26.84
N GLU A 312 -5.66 -25.43 -27.56
CA GLU A 312 -5.29 -26.75 -27.06
C GLU A 312 -3.77 -26.83 -26.87
N GLY A 313 -3.34 -27.08 -25.63
CA GLY A 313 -1.96 -27.43 -25.31
C GLY A 313 -1.69 -28.88 -25.72
N HIS A 314 -0.77 -29.08 -26.64
CA HIS A 314 -0.37 -30.41 -27.10
C HIS A 314 0.90 -30.90 -26.42
N ASP A 315 0.97 -32.21 -26.18
CA ASP A 315 2.16 -32.89 -25.66
C ASP A 315 3.40 -32.60 -26.54
N PRO A 316 4.53 -32.13 -25.96
CA PRO A 316 5.73 -31.82 -26.71
C PRO A 316 6.31 -32.95 -27.56
N SER A 317 6.00 -34.21 -27.26
CA SER A 317 6.40 -35.35 -28.10
C SER A 317 5.82 -35.31 -29.51
N LEU A 318 4.77 -34.51 -29.75
CA LEU A 318 4.20 -34.29 -31.07
C LEU A 318 5.00 -33.29 -31.92
N LEU A 319 5.88 -32.49 -31.31
CA LEU A 319 6.65 -31.43 -31.96
C LEU A 319 7.39 -31.89 -33.24
N PRO A 320 8.03 -33.07 -33.33
CA PRO A 320 8.72 -33.51 -34.54
C PRO A 320 7.81 -33.64 -35.78
N ASN A 321 6.49 -33.74 -35.57
CA ASN A 321 5.50 -33.84 -36.65
C ASN A 321 4.77 -32.51 -36.91
N LEU A 322 5.06 -31.46 -36.15
CA LEU A 322 4.43 -30.15 -36.22
C LEU A 322 5.37 -29.13 -36.88
N ARG A 323 4.81 -28.25 -37.71
CA ARG A 323 5.52 -27.16 -38.37
C ARG A 323 4.52 -26.06 -38.72
N SER A 324 4.99 -24.82 -38.73
CA SER A 324 4.16 -23.68 -39.09
C SER A 324 3.69 -23.74 -40.54
N GLY A 325 2.42 -23.44 -40.76
CA GLY A 325 1.87 -23.25 -42.11
C GLY A 325 2.28 -21.91 -42.74
N ASN A 326 2.01 -21.74 -44.03
CA ASN A 326 2.32 -20.52 -44.79
C ASN A 326 1.14 -19.53 -44.85
N SER A 327 0.23 -19.57 -43.87
CA SER A 327 -0.94 -18.68 -43.87
C SER A 327 -0.52 -17.21 -43.80
N GLN A 328 -1.32 -16.34 -44.40
CA GLN A 328 -1.19 -14.88 -44.31
C GLN A 328 -2.27 -14.26 -43.42
N THR A 329 -3.12 -15.08 -42.79
CA THR A 329 -4.12 -14.61 -41.82
C THR A 329 -3.42 -14.21 -40.52
N GLU A 330 -3.28 -12.90 -40.30
CA GLU A 330 -2.71 -12.34 -39.07
C GLU A 330 -3.62 -12.63 -37.86
N THR A 331 -2.99 -12.93 -36.73
CA THR A 331 -3.64 -13.25 -35.46
C THR A 331 -2.65 -12.98 -34.31
N ALA A 332 -3.02 -13.33 -33.08
CA ALA A 332 -2.12 -13.28 -31.94
C ALA A 332 -2.26 -14.51 -31.03
N ILE A 333 -1.22 -14.80 -30.28
CA ILE A 333 -1.23 -15.77 -29.20
C ILE A 333 -0.87 -15.06 -27.89
N ILE A 334 -1.71 -15.22 -26.87
CA ILE A 334 -1.50 -14.71 -25.52
C ILE A 334 -0.97 -15.87 -24.68
N PHE A 335 0.33 -15.86 -24.37
CA PHE A 335 0.91 -16.84 -23.45
C PHE A 335 0.66 -16.38 -22.03
N VAL A 336 -0.06 -17.19 -21.25
CA VAL A 336 -0.37 -16.93 -19.84
C VAL A 336 0.39 -17.95 -19.01
N ASN A 337 1.38 -17.47 -18.25
CA ASN A 337 2.21 -18.30 -17.40
C ASN A 337 1.56 -18.47 -16.03
N LEU A 338 0.96 -19.62 -15.77
CA LEU A 338 0.39 -19.98 -14.47
C LEU A 338 1.39 -20.76 -13.59
N THR A 339 2.63 -20.96 -14.04
CA THR A 339 3.68 -21.62 -13.27
C THR A 339 4.33 -20.65 -12.28
N GLU A 340 5.09 -21.20 -11.33
CA GLU A 340 5.87 -20.45 -10.34
C GLU A 340 7.23 -19.97 -10.89
N ALA A 341 7.60 -20.31 -12.12
CA ALA A 341 8.88 -19.98 -12.74
C ALA A 341 8.72 -19.23 -14.07
N GLU A 342 9.80 -18.62 -14.57
CA GLU A 342 9.81 -18.00 -15.90
C GLU A 342 9.72 -19.07 -17.00
N ILE A 343 8.92 -18.80 -18.04
CA ILE A 343 8.85 -19.62 -19.25
C ILE A 343 9.41 -18.86 -20.46
N ALA A 344 9.88 -19.59 -21.46
CA ALA A 344 10.30 -19.05 -22.76
C ALA A 344 9.41 -19.58 -23.88
N TYR A 345 9.15 -18.78 -24.90
CA TYR A 345 8.32 -19.16 -26.04
C TYR A 345 9.05 -18.99 -27.38
N TYR A 346 8.83 -19.98 -28.25
CA TYR A 346 9.56 -20.18 -29.50
C TYR A 346 8.58 -20.37 -30.66
N TRP A 347 8.82 -19.70 -31.78
CA TRP A 347 8.15 -20.01 -33.02
C TRP A 347 8.86 -21.17 -33.72
N VAL A 348 8.13 -22.18 -34.16
CA VAL A 348 8.66 -23.33 -34.92
C VAL A 348 8.42 -23.08 -36.41
N ASP A 349 9.47 -22.74 -37.15
CA ASP A 349 9.35 -22.31 -38.54
C ASP A 349 8.89 -23.42 -39.50
N GLY A 350 8.66 -23.08 -40.78
CA GLY A 350 8.18 -24.04 -41.79
C GLY A 350 9.15 -25.21 -42.08
N ALA A 351 10.41 -25.11 -41.63
CA ALA A 351 11.40 -26.18 -41.69
C ALA A 351 11.51 -26.98 -40.38
N GLY A 352 10.69 -26.66 -39.37
CA GLY A 352 10.72 -27.27 -38.04
C GLY A 352 11.80 -26.71 -37.11
N LYS A 353 12.39 -25.55 -37.44
CA LYS A 353 13.43 -24.95 -36.60
C LYS A 353 12.82 -23.99 -35.58
N GLU A 354 13.20 -24.17 -34.32
CA GLU A 354 12.84 -23.27 -33.22
C GLU A 354 13.51 -21.89 -33.36
N ARG A 355 12.73 -20.84 -33.17
CA ARG A 355 13.16 -19.44 -33.14
C ARG A 355 12.70 -18.85 -31.81
N HIS A 356 13.64 -18.50 -30.94
CA HIS A 356 13.33 -17.83 -29.67
C HIS A 356 12.71 -16.47 -29.93
N TYR A 357 11.60 -16.14 -29.26
CA TYR A 357 10.96 -14.83 -29.34
C TYR A 357 11.01 -14.07 -28.02
N GLY A 358 10.77 -14.73 -26.89
CA GLY A 358 10.74 -14.04 -25.61
C GLY A 358 10.50 -14.95 -24.42
N LYS A 359 10.30 -14.30 -23.27
CA LYS A 359 10.07 -14.91 -21.97
C LYS A 359 8.85 -14.29 -21.30
N VAL A 360 8.23 -15.04 -20.39
CA VAL A 360 7.09 -14.61 -19.57
C VAL A 360 7.38 -14.96 -18.12
N ALA A 361 7.38 -13.95 -17.25
CA ALA A 361 7.59 -14.15 -15.81
C ALA A 361 6.49 -15.00 -15.18
N ALA A 362 6.75 -15.54 -13.99
CA ALA A 362 5.77 -16.28 -13.22
C ALA A 362 4.50 -15.44 -12.98
N ALA A 363 3.33 -16.06 -13.10
CA ALA A 363 2.02 -15.42 -12.97
C ALA A 363 1.78 -14.21 -13.91
N ASP A 364 2.49 -14.12 -15.03
CA ASP A 364 2.39 -13.03 -16.00
C ASP A 364 1.91 -13.52 -17.39
N PHE A 365 1.76 -12.61 -18.34
CA PHE A 365 1.43 -12.95 -19.71
C PHE A 365 2.07 -12.03 -20.74
N VAL A 366 2.12 -12.48 -21.99
CA VAL A 366 2.54 -11.67 -23.13
C VAL A 366 1.61 -11.90 -24.32
N ASN A 367 1.30 -10.83 -25.06
CA ASN A 367 0.56 -10.90 -26.31
C ASN A 367 1.54 -10.87 -27.49
N GLN A 368 1.60 -11.95 -28.26
CA GLN A 368 2.53 -12.14 -29.37
C GLN A 368 1.77 -12.19 -30.71
N HIS A 369 2.03 -11.22 -31.58
CA HIS A 369 1.57 -11.26 -32.97
C HIS A 369 2.11 -12.51 -33.70
N THR A 370 1.26 -13.17 -34.50
CA THR A 370 1.58 -14.39 -35.26
C THR A 370 0.63 -14.55 -36.47
N TYR A 371 0.72 -15.65 -37.21
CA TYR A 371 -0.22 -16.02 -38.26
C TYR A 371 -0.96 -17.32 -37.93
N ALA A 372 -2.18 -17.49 -38.43
CA ALA A 372 -2.97 -18.70 -38.23
C ALA A 372 -2.22 -19.95 -38.75
N GLY A 373 -2.21 -21.01 -37.97
CA GLY A 373 -1.48 -22.24 -38.25
C GLY A 373 0.01 -22.20 -37.90
N HIS A 374 0.53 -21.11 -37.33
CA HIS A 374 1.86 -21.10 -36.72
C HIS A 374 1.92 -22.00 -35.50
N ILE A 375 3.06 -22.68 -35.33
CA ILE A 375 3.34 -23.56 -34.19
C ILE A 375 4.25 -22.82 -33.21
N TRP A 376 3.85 -22.84 -31.94
CA TRP A 376 4.55 -22.22 -30.84
C TRP A 376 4.91 -23.27 -29.79
N LEU A 377 6.18 -23.30 -29.40
CA LEU A 377 6.71 -24.17 -28.35
C LEU A 377 6.98 -23.32 -27.11
N VAL A 378 6.54 -23.80 -25.95
CA VAL A 378 6.86 -23.22 -24.65
C VAL A 378 7.84 -24.13 -23.92
N LYS A 379 8.86 -23.52 -23.30
CA LYS A 379 9.87 -24.21 -22.50
C LYS A 379 9.99 -23.60 -21.11
N ASP A 380 10.44 -24.39 -20.14
CA ASP A 380 10.82 -23.91 -18.82
C ASP A 380 12.23 -23.28 -18.80
N ALA A 381 12.65 -22.85 -17.61
CA ALA A 381 13.96 -22.24 -17.38
C ALA A 381 15.14 -23.21 -17.62
N ASP A 382 14.90 -24.52 -17.60
CA ASP A 382 15.90 -25.57 -17.82
C ASP A 382 15.93 -26.05 -19.29
N ASP A 383 15.23 -25.33 -20.20
CA ASP A 383 15.07 -25.64 -21.63
C ASP A 383 14.29 -26.94 -21.91
N SER A 384 13.52 -27.42 -20.93
CA SER A 384 12.60 -28.55 -21.12
C SER A 384 11.31 -28.07 -21.79
N ASN A 385 10.81 -28.85 -22.75
CA ASN A 385 9.57 -28.51 -23.44
C ASN A 385 8.36 -28.74 -22.52
N LEU A 386 7.52 -27.72 -22.35
CA LEU A 386 6.32 -27.77 -21.53
C LEU A 386 5.07 -28.08 -22.36
N ALA A 387 4.84 -27.31 -23.42
CA ALA A 387 3.65 -27.44 -24.25
C ALA A 387 3.88 -26.92 -25.66
N VAL A 388 3.09 -27.41 -26.61
CA VAL A 388 3.06 -26.91 -27.99
C VAL A 388 1.66 -26.42 -28.32
N PHE A 389 1.56 -25.22 -28.88
CA PHE A 389 0.32 -24.60 -29.30
C PHE A 389 0.30 -24.35 -30.79
N ARG A 390 -0.89 -24.39 -31.39
CA ARG A 390 -1.13 -23.97 -32.77
C ARG A 390 -1.98 -22.71 -32.75
N ALA A 391 -1.50 -21.64 -33.35
CA ALA A 391 -2.29 -20.42 -33.51
C ALA A 391 -3.48 -20.66 -34.46
N GLU A 392 -4.61 -20.03 -34.16
CA GLU A 392 -5.83 -20.09 -34.95
C GLU A 392 -6.16 -18.72 -35.59
N GLU A 393 -7.23 -18.65 -36.38
CA GLU A 393 -7.63 -17.39 -37.03
C GLU A 393 -8.09 -16.32 -36.02
N LYS A 394 -8.65 -16.73 -34.87
CA LYS A 394 -8.91 -15.85 -33.73
C LYS A 394 -7.68 -15.77 -32.82
N THR A 395 -7.58 -14.68 -32.05
CA THR A 395 -6.59 -14.57 -30.98
C THR A 395 -6.70 -15.76 -30.04
N GLY A 396 -5.62 -16.50 -29.87
CA GLY A 396 -5.58 -17.68 -29.01
C GLY A 396 -4.97 -17.36 -27.65
N ARG A 397 -5.53 -17.88 -26.56
CA ARG A 397 -4.92 -17.90 -25.23
C ARG A 397 -4.28 -19.26 -24.98
N ALA A 398 -2.99 -19.25 -24.69
CA ALA A 398 -2.21 -20.43 -24.33
C ALA A 398 -1.94 -20.41 -22.83
N LEU A 399 -2.70 -21.20 -22.08
CA LEU A 399 -2.50 -21.40 -20.65
C LEU A 399 -1.35 -22.38 -20.44
N VAL A 400 -0.34 -21.96 -19.68
CA VAL A 400 0.83 -22.78 -19.35
C VAL A 400 0.82 -23.04 -17.85
N SER A 401 0.44 -24.25 -17.45
CA SER A 401 0.46 -24.74 -16.07
C SER A 401 1.57 -25.76 -15.84
N ALA A 402 1.96 -25.94 -14.58
CA ALA A 402 2.70 -27.13 -14.18
C ALA A 402 1.66 -28.24 -13.97
N ASP A 403 1.59 -29.17 -14.91
CA ASP A 403 0.76 -30.38 -14.76
C ASP A 403 1.34 -31.35 -13.72
#